data_AF-A0A5S4FJK5-F1
#
_entry.id   AF-A0A5S4FJK5-F1
#
_cell.length_a   1.000
_cell.length_b   1.000
_cell.length_c   1.000
_cell.angle_alpha   90.00
_cell.angle_beta   90.00
_cell.angle_gamma   90.00
#
_symmetry.space_group_name_H-M   'P 1'
#
loop_
_entity.id
_entity.type
_entity.pdbx_description
1 polymer ?
#
loop_
_entity_poly.entity_id
_entity_poly.type
_entity_poly.pdbx_seq_one_letter_code
_entity_poly.pdbx_strand_id
1 'polypeptide(L)'
;MDRAKAAAADTAHTATQQARHVGGELKAQAGQAVGQLRGRVRDEADSQSRRAAQNLRQWADDLHGMTESGKPDSPVQGVLQQVAGTGHKAADYLEDRGFGGAASDVQDFARRRPGLFLAGALAAGFLFGRLAKAGTKAAQDDEQWQDLPRTGTPATAAAPPTPVRHDPVTPVTPPPATATPLTYGTVPEAPTTPVTPPVSYSDPTRYPDGDVR
;
A
#
# COMPACT_ATOMS: atom_id res chain seq x y z
N MET A 1 2.86 39.56 12.80
CA MET A 1 2.47 38.27 12.16
C MET A 1 2.74 38.26 10.64
N ASP A 2 3.23 39.36 10.07
CA ASP A 2 3.30 39.56 8.61
C ASP A 2 4.49 38.87 7.93
N ARG A 3 5.61 38.69 8.64
CA ARG A 3 6.77 37.95 8.11
C ARG A 3 6.50 36.45 7.97
N ALA A 4 5.71 35.86 8.86
CA ALA A 4 5.33 34.45 8.78
C ALA A 4 4.40 34.20 7.57
N LYS A 5 3.49 35.13 7.28
CA LYS A 5 2.61 35.06 6.11
C LYS A 5 3.38 35.25 4.80
N ALA A 6 4.35 36.16 4.76
CA ALA A 6 5.19 36.38 3.58
C ALA A 6 6.08 35.16 3.26
N ALA A 7 6.76 34.60 4.26
CA ALA A 7 7.59 33.41 4.08
C ALA A 7 6.78 32.16 3.69
N ALA A 8 5.58 32.02 4.26
CA ALA A 8 4.66 30.95 3.89
C ALA A 8 4.11 31.11 2.46
N ALA A 9 3.82 32.34 2.03
CA ALA A 9 3.37 32.62 0.67
C ALA A 9 4.44 32.33 -0.38
N ASP A 10 5.70 32.71 -0.14
CA ASP A 10 6.83 32.42 -1.04
C ASP A 10 7.10 30.93 -1.17
N THR A 11 7.08 30.21 -0.05
CA THR A 11 7.26 28.76 -0.02
C THR A 11 6.10 28.04 -0.70
N ALA A 12 4.86 28.49 -0.47
CA ALA A 12 3.67 27.95 -1.13
C ALA A 12 3.71 28.18 -2.66
N HIS A 13 4.20 29.33 -3.11
CA HIS A 13 4.31 29.65 -4.52
C HIS A 13 5.37 28.77 -5.22
N THR A 14 6.53 28.60 -4.59
CA THR A 14 7.63 27.77 -5.11
C THR A 14 7.26 26.28 -5.11
N ALA A 15 6.63 25.80 -4.03
CA ALA A 15 6.12 24.44 -3.95
C ALA A 15 5.02 24.16 -4.98
N THR A 16 4.16 25.15 -5.28
CA THR A 16 3.12 25.01 -6.30
C THR A 16 3.73 24.84 -7.70
N GLN A 17 4.79 25.55 -8.04
CA GLN A 17 5.47 25.41 -9.33
C GLN A 17 6.13 24.04 -9.48
N GLN A 18 6.85 23.58 -8.45
CA GLN A 18 7.47 22.26 -8.47
C GLN A 18 6.41 21.16 -8.52
N ALA A 19 5.34 21.24 -7.73
CA ALA A 19 4.24 20.28 -7.70
C ALA A 19 3.55 20.11 -9.07
N ARG A 20 3.47 21.18 -9.88
CA ARG A 20 2.92 21.09 -11.25
C ARG A 20 3.80 20.27 -12.20
N HIS A 21 5.13 20.32 -12.03
CA HIS A 21 6.06 19.50 -12.82
C HIS A 21 6.03 18.03 -12.39
N VAL A 22 6.05 17.75 -11.08
CA VAL A 22 6.01 16.36 -10.60
C VAL A 22 4.63 15.72 -10.82
N GLY A 23 3.55 16.51 -10.79
CA GLY A 23 2.18 16.02 -10.91
C GLY A 23 1.84 15.37 -12.26
N GLY A 24 2.50 15.75 -13.35
CA GLY A 24 2.28 15.15 -14.67
C GLY A 24 2.82 13.72 -14.75
N GLU A 25 4.05 13.53 -14.30
CA GLU A 25 4.76 12.24 -14.27
C GLU A 25 4.09 11.27 -13.26
N LEU A 26 3.80 11.76 -12.06
CA LEU A 26 3.12 11.01 -11.01
C LEU A 26 1.72 10.56 -11.44
N LYS A 27 0.98 11.38 -12.19
CA LYS A 27 -0.37 11.01 -12.66
C LYS A 27 -0.32 9.83 -13.63
N ALA A 28 0.65 9.82 -14.54
CA ALA A 28 0.82 8.71 -15.48
C ALA A 28 1.16 7.41 -14.75
N GLN A 29 2.13 7.46 -13.83
CA GLN A 29 2.55 6.30 -13.03
C GLN A 29 1.45 5.83 -12.07
N ALA A 30 0.76 6.74 -11.40
CA ALA A 30 -0.37 6.43 -10.52
C ALA A 30 -1.54 5.83 -11.30
N GLY A 31 -1.84 6.33 -12.50
CA GLY A 31 -2.89 5.77 -13.36
C GLY A 31 -2.62 4.31 -13.75
N GLN A 32 -1.38 3.98 -14.07
CA GLN A 32 -0.96 2.60 -14.35
C GLN A 32 -1.06 1.71 -13.11
N ALA A 33 -0.57 2.19 -11.96
CA ALA A 33 -0.67 1.44 -10.69
C ALA A 33 -2.12 1.20 -10.26
N VAL A 34 -2.99 2.21 -10.36
CA VAL A 34 -4.42 2.08 -10.08
C VAL A 34 -5.11 1.15 -11.08
N GLY A 35 -4.76 1.21 -12.36
CA GLY A 35 -5.28 0.29 -13.37
C GLY A 35 -4.92 -1.18 -13.07
N GLN A 36 -3.66 -1.43 -12.73
CA GLN A 36 -3.19 -2.77 -12.32
C GLN A 36 -3.84 -3.25 -11.03
N LEU A 37 -3.95 -2.37 -10.03
CA LEU A 37 -4.62 -2.68 -8.77
C LEU A 37 -6.11 -2.97 -9.01
N ARG A 38 -6.80 -2.21 -9.85
CA ARG A 38 -8.22 -2.42 -10.16
C ARG A 38 -8.45 -3.77 -10.84
N GLY A 39 -7.59 -4.16 -11.78
CA GLY A 39 -7.63 -5.49 -12.39
C GLY A 39 -7.48 -6.58 -11.33
N ARG A 40 -6.39 -6.53 -10.55
CA ARG A 40 -6.10 -7.51 -9.49
C ARG A 40 -7.17 -7.57 -8.40
N VAL A 41 -7.66 -6.43 -7.92
CA VAL A 41 -8.73 -6.38 -6.91
C VAL A 41 -9.99 -7.00 -7.46
N ARG A 42 -10.30 -6.85 -8.75
CA ARG A 42 -11.49 -7.47 -9.34
C ARG A 42 -11.34 -8.99 -9.45
N ASP A 43 -10.18 -9.45 -9.91
CA ASP A 43 -9.86 -10.88 -10.03
C ASP A 43 -9.75 -11.57 -8.66
N GLU A 44 -9.25 -10.87 -7.65
CA GLU A 44 -9.07 -11.36 -6.27
C GLU A 44 -10.34 -11.20 -5.41
N ALA A 45 -11.16 -10.17 -5.66
CA ALA A 45 -12.42 -9.97 -4.93
C ALA A 45 -13.42 -11.10 -5.19
N ASP A 46 -13.47 -11.67 -6.39
CA ASP A 46 -14.40 -12.77 -6.67
C ASP A 46 -14.07 -14.04 -5.86
N SER A 47 -12.78 -14.32 -5.61
CA SER A 47 -12.34 -15.47 -4.80
C SER A 47 -12.35 -15.19 -3.29
N GLN A 48 -12.05 -13.96 -2.86
CA GLN A 48 -12.02 -13.55 -1.45
C GLN A 48 -13.39 -13.11 -0.90
N SER A 49 -14.33 -12.70 -1.76
CA SER A 49 -15.68 -12.24 -1.35
C SER A 49 -16.43 -13.30 -0.55
N ARG A 50 -16.32 -14.58 -0.93
CA ARG A 50 -16.98 -15.69 -0.21
C ARG A 50 -16.46 -15.85 1.21
N ARG A 51 -15.14 -15.69 1.41
CA ARG A 51 -14.49 -15.76 2.74
C ARG A 51 -14.79 -14.52 3.57
N ALA A 52 -14.77 -13.35 2.96
CA ALA A 52 -15.15 -12.10 3.60
C ALA A 52 -16.63 -12.10 4.05
N ALA A 53 -17.54 -12.66 3.25
CA ALA A 53 -18.95 -12.76 3.59
C ALA A 53 -19.21 -13.66 4.81
N GLN A 54 -18.43 -14.75 4.95
CA GLN A 54 -18.50 -15.61 6.13
C GLN A 54 -17.99 -14.90 7.39
N ASN A 55 -16.86 -14.21 7.31
CA ASN A 55 -16.31 -13.44 8.42
C ASN A 55 -17.23 -12.29 8.85
N LEU A 56 -17.84 -11.61 7.87
CA LEU A 56 -18.78 -10.52 8.15
C LEU A 56 -20.05 -11.02 8.82
N ARG A 57 -20.52 -12.23 8.47
CA ARG A 57 -21.67 -12.85 9.12
C ARG A 57 -21.36 -13.20 10.58
N GLN A 58 -20.18 -13.78 10.83
CA GLN A 58 -19.69 -14.06 12.18
C GLN A 58 -19.68 -12.79 13.04
N TRP A 59 -19.14 -11.69 12.52
CA TRP A 59 -19.10 -10.41 13.23
C TRP A 59 -20.48 -9.80 13.45
N ALA A 60 -21.38 -9.93 12.47
CA ALA A 60 -22.75 -9.47 12.60
C ALA A 60 -23.49 -10.23 13.70
N ASP A 61 -23.29 -11.54 13.81
CA ASP A 61 -23.86 -12.38 14.86
C ASP A 61 -23.30 -11.99 16.24
N ASP A 62 -21.99 -11.73 16.36
CA ASP A 62 -21.35 -11.28 17.60
C ASP A 62 -21.82 -9.88 18.04
N LEU A 63 -21.95 -8.95 17.09
CA LEU A 63 -22.46 -7.59 17.32
C LEU A 63 -23.94 -7.60 17.70
N HIS A 64 -24.74 -8.48 17.09
CA HIS A 64 -26.14 -8.65 17.44
C HIS A 64 -26.29 -9.14 18.89
N GLY A 65 -25.47 -10.12 19.30
CA GLY A 65 -25.42 -10.57 20.70
C GLY A 65 -24.98 -9.49 21.70
N MET A 66 -24.05 -8.61 21.31
CA MET A 66 -23.63 -7.47 22.16
C MET A 66 -24.70 -6.37 22.26
N THR A 67 -25.43 -6.10 21.16
CA THR A 67 -26.47 -5.07 21.13
C THR A 67 -27.72 -5.48 21.89
N GLU A 68 -28.06 -6.76 21.90
CA GLU A 68 -29.16 -7.30 22.72
C GLU A 68 -28.85 -7.22 24.24
N SER A 69 -27.58 -7.06 24.61
CA SER A 69 -27.09 -6.96 25.99
C SER A 69 -26.67 -5.54 26.41
N GLY A 70 -26.73 -4.56 25.52
CA GLY A 70 -26.11 -3.23 25.69
C GLY A 70 -27.01 -2.18 26.36
N LYS A 71 -26.54 -1.59 27.47
CA LYS A 71 -27.25 -0.55 28.24
C LYS A 71 -27.35 0.80 27.48
N PRO A 72 -28.48 1.53 27.60
CA PRO A 72 -28.85 2.65 26.74
C PRO A 72 -28.26 4.04 27.05
N ASP A 73 -27.27 4.18 27.94
CA ASP A 73 -26.81 5.50 28.42
C ASP A 73 -25.40 5.84 27.93
N SER A 74 -25.27 6.48 26.75
CA SER A 74 -23.97 6.97 26.27
C SER A 74 -24.07 8.28 25.47
N PRO A 75 -23.23 9.29 25.75
CA PRO A 75 -23.26 10.63 25.15
C PRO A 75 -22.97 10.68 23.65
N VAL A 76 -22.62 9.56 23.03
CA VAL A 76 -22.46 9.43 21.57
C VAL A 76 -23.80 9.44 20.82
N GLN A 77 -24.94 9.22 21.48
CA GLN A 77 -26.27 9.23 20.85
C GLN A 77 -26.54 10.51 20.04
N GLY A 78 -26.21 11.68 20.58
CA GLY A 78 -26.46 12.96 19.90
C GLY A 78 -25.68 13.13 18.59
N VAL A 79 -24.46 12.61 18.53
CA VAL A 79 -23.66 12.60 17.29
C VAL A 79 -24.21 11.57 16.31
N LEU A 80 -24.64 10.40 16.84
CA LEU A 80 -25.27 9.35 16.06
C LEU A 80 -26.58 9.81 15.38
N GLN A 81 -27.43 10.58 16.08
CA GLN A 81 -28.64 11.14 15.47
C GLN A 81 -28.32 12.11 14.33
N GLN A 82 -27.28 12.93 14.48
CA GLN A 82 -26.89 13.88 13.43
C GLN A 82 -26.28 13.18 12.21
N VAL A 83 -25.58 12.08 12.43
CA VAL A 83 -25.10 11.19 11.36
C VAL A 83 -26.27 10.48 10.68
N ALA A 84 -27.24 9.96 11.43
CA ALA A 84 -28.42 9.30 10.89
C ALA A 84 -29.24 10.22 9.96
N GLY A 85 -29.45 11.48 10.36
CA GLY A 85 -30.12 12.47 9.54
C GLY A 85 -29.37 12.84 8.25
N THR A 86 -28.04 12.68 8.23
CA THR A 86 -27.21 12.87 7.04
C THR A 86 -27.26 11.65 6.12
N GLY A 87 -27.33 10.44 6.70
CA GLY A 87 -27.43 9.18 5.96
C GLY A 87 -28.70 9.09 5.10
N HIS A 88 -29.84 9.58 5.61
CA HIS A 88 -31.08 9.57 4.83
C HIS A 88 -30.99 10.45 3.58
N LYS A 89 -30.44 11.67 3.73
CA LYS A 89 -30.21 12.58 2.60
C LYS A 89 -29.21 12.03 1.59
N ALA A 90 -28.23 11.25 2.05
CA ALA A 90 -27.30 10.57 1.15
C ALA A 90 -27.99 9.44 0.37
N ALA A 91 -28.91 8.70 1.01
CA ALA A 91 -29.71 7.67 0.35
C ALA A 91 -30.63 8.28 -0.73
N ASP A 92 -31.38 9.33 -0.37
CA ASP A 92 -32.25 10.05 -1.31
C ASP A 92 -31.45 10.61 -2.50
N TYR A 93 -30.27 11.17 -2.22
CA TYR A 93 -29.38 11.69 -3.26
C TYR A 93 -28.87 10.58 -4.20
N LEU A 94 -28.54 9.40 -3.65
CA LEU A 94 -28.13 8.24 -4.45
C LEU A 94 -29.29 7.69 -5.29
N GLU A 95 -30.50 7.71 -4.77
CA GLU A 95 -31.70 7.28 -5.49
C GLU A 95 -32.03 8.24 -6.65
N ASP A 96 -31.97 9.54 -6.41
CA ASP A 96 -32.30 10.56 -7.41
C ASP A 96 -31.22 10.76 -8.48
N ARG A 97 -29.93 10.74 -8.11
CA ARG A 97 -28.82 11.06 -9.03
C ARG A 97 -27.90 9.88 -9.37
N GLY A 98 -28.05 8.76 -8.67
CA GLY A 98 -27.18 7.60 -8.83
C GLY A 98 -25.70 7.87 -8.50
N PHE A 99 -24.89 6.82 -8.65
CA PHE A 99 -23.45 6.88 -8.42
C PHE A 99 -22.71 7.84 -9.36
N GLY A 100 -23.19 8.00 -10.59
CA GLY A 100 -22.60 8.91 -11.58
C GLY A 100 -22.71 10.38 -11.14
N GLY A 101 -23.87 10.78 -10.63
CA GLY A 101 -24.08 12.14 -10.12
C GLY A 101 -23.29 12.40 -8.82
N ALA A 102 -23.20 11.42 -7.93
CA ALA A 102 -22.36 11.54 -6.73
C ALA A 102 -20.88 11.73 -7.07
N ALA A 103 -20.35 10.96 -8.02
CA ALA A 103 -18.95 11.09 -8.46
C ALA A 103 -18.69 12.45 -9.11
N SER A 104 -19.64 12.95 -9.91
CA SER A 104 -19.54 14.28 -10.52
C SER A 104 -19.49 15.39 -9.47
N ASP A 105 -20.34 15.32 -8.43
CA ASP A 105 -20.36 16.33 -7.36
C ASP A 105 -19.08 16.31 -6.51
N VAL A 106 -18.52 15.12 -6.23
CA VAL A 106 -17.22 15.00 -5.57
C VAL A 106 -16.11 15.61 -6.43
N GLN A 107 -16.14 15.37 -7.73
CA GLN A 107 -15.17 15.95 -8.67
C GLN A 107 -15.28 17.49 -8.71
N ASP A 108 -16.50 18.02 -8.73
CA ASP A 108 -16.73 19.47 -8.70
C ASP A 108 -16.32 20.08 -7.36
N PHE A 109 -16.56 19.41 -6.24
CA PHE A 109 -16.06 19.82 -4.94
C PHE A 109 -14.53 19.87 -4.91
N ALA A 110 -13.87 18.82 -5.42
CA ALA A 110 -12.41 18.75 -5.51
C ALA A 110 -11.83 19.90 -6.36
N ARG A 111 -12.49 20.25 -7.47
CA ARG A 111 -12.09 21.37 -8.34
C ARG A 111 -12.30 22.74 -7.66
N ARG A 112 -13.39 22.91 -6.91
CA ARG A 112 -13.74 24.18 -6.23
C ARG A 112 -12.91 24.42 -4.97
N ARG A 113 -12.52 23.36 -4.25
CA ARG A 113 -11.80 23.44 -2.97
C ARG A 113 -10.65 22.43 -2.91
N PRO A 114 -9.58 22.60 -3.71
CA PRO A 114 -8.49 21.62 -3.79
C PRO A 114 -7.81 21.37 -2.44
N GLY A 115 -7.55 22.42 -1.64
CA GLY A 115 -6.88 22.25 -0.34
C GLY A 115 -7.68 21.40 0.66
N LEU A 116 -8.99 21.59 0.72
CA LEU A 116 -9.85 20.85 1.66
C LEU A 116 -10.05 19.40 1.22
N PHE A 117 -10.15 19.16 -0.09
CA PHE A 117 -10.22 17.81 -0.63
C PHE A 117 -8.94 17.02 -0.36
N LEU A 118 -7.76 17.61 -0.58
CA LEU A 118 -6.49 16.95 -0.28
C LEU A 118 -6.34 16.65 1.22
N ALA A 119 -6.65 17.61 2.09
CA ALA A 119 -6.58 17.40 3.54
C ALA A 119 -7.55 16.29 4.00
N GLY A 120 -8.78 16.29 3.49
CA GLY A 120 -9.79 15.27 3.79
C GLY A 120 -9.40 13.90 3.26
N ALA A 121 -8.89 13.82 2.03
CA ALA A 121 -8.44 12.57 1.42
C ALA A 121 -7.25 11.96 2.16
N LEU A 122 -6.31 12.79 2.64
CA LEU A 122 -5.20 12.32 3.47
C LEU A 122 -5.68 11.79 4.83
N ALA A 123 -6.57 12.52 5.50
CA ALA A 123 -7.15 12.08 6.76
C ALA A 123 -7.90 10.76 6.59
N ALA A 124 -8.82 10.69 5.62
CA ALA A 124 -9.57 9.49 5.31
C ALA A 124 -8.63 8.34 4.93
N GLY A 125 -7.68 8.57 4.03
CA GLY A 125 -6.71 7.57 3.60
C GLY A 125 -5.86 7.02 4.74
N PHE A 126 -5.45 7.86 5.69
CA PHE A 126 -4.73 7.41 6.89
C PHE A 126 -5.60 6.53 7.79
N LEU A 127 -6.86 6.92 8.00
CA LEU A 127 -7.82 6.12 8.76
C LEU A 127 -8.03 4.74 8.10
N PHE A 128 -8.36 4.71 6.81
CA PHE A 128 -8.54 3.48 6.06
C PHE A 128 -7.27 2.62 6.01
N GLY A 129 -6.10 3.22 5.79
CA GLY A 129 -4.82 2.52 5.76
C GLY A 129 -4.44 1.93 7.11
N ARG A 130 -4.72 2.63 8.21
CA ARG A 130 -4.49 2.13 9.57
C ARG A 130 -5.43 0.98 9.91
N LEU A 131 -6.70 1.04 9.49
CA LEU A 131 -7.65 -0.06 9.66
C LEU A 131 -7.26 -1.29 8.84
N ALA A 132 -6.90 -1.10 7.57
CA ALA A 132 -6.42 -2.21 6.74
C ALA A 132 -5.20 -2.90 7.37
N LYS A 133 -4.22 -2.13 7.88
CA LYS A 133 -3.05 -2.66 8.58
C LYS A 133 -3.41 -3.42 9.87
N ALA A 134 -4.40 -2.92 10.62
CA ALA A 134 -4.85 -3.53 11.88
C ALA A 134 -5.66 -4.81 11.63
N GLY A 135 -6.53 -4.82 10.61
CA GLY A 135 -7.31 -6.00 10.22
C GLY A 135 -6.43 -7.14 9.70
N THR A 136 -5.34 -6.84 8.99
CA THR A 136 -4.36 -7.86 8.58
C THR A 136 -3.64 -8.50 9.77
N LYS A 137 -3.44 -7.77 10.88
CA LYS A 137 -2.82 -8.34 12.09
C LYS A 137 -3.78 -9.22 12.88
N ALA A 138 -5.04 -8.82 13.01
CA ALA A 138 -6.06 -9.63 13.67
C ALA A 138 -6.23 -11.01 13.02
N ALA A 139 -6.08 -11.11 11.69
CA ALA A 139 -6.17 -12.38 10.98
C ALA A 139 -4.97 -13.33 11.19
N GLN A 140 -3.82 -12.86 11.69
CA GLN A 140 -2.65 -13.71 11.95
C GLN A 140 -2.58 -14.20 13.40
N ASP A 141 -3.26 -13.53 14.33
CA ASP A 141 -3.27 -13.92 15.75
C ASP A 141 -4.23 -15.10 16.02
N ASP A 142 -5.15 -15.41 15.09
CA ASP A 142 -6.08 -16.54 15.17
C ASP A 142 -5.49 -17.89 14.71
N GLU A 143 -4.36 -17.90 14.00
CA GLU A 143 -3.71 -19.13 13.51
C GLU A 143 -2.68 -19.72 14.49
N GLN A 144 -2.41 -19.07 15.62
CA GLN A 144 -1.41 -19.53 16.61
C GLN A 144 -2.00 -20.34 17.78
N TRP A 145 -3.29 -20.67 17.74
CA TRP A 145 -4.00 -21.46 18.77
C TRP A 145 -4.64 -22.75 18.24
N GLN A 146 -4.09 -23.35 17.19
CA GLN A 146 -4.53 -24.65 16.67
C GLN A 146 -3.37 -25.65 16.55
N ASP A 147 -2.53 -25.77 17.58
CA ASP A 147 -1.69 -26.95 17.76
C ASP A 147 -1.62 -27.34 19.25
N LEU A 148 -2.72 -27.95 19.73
CA LEU A 148 -2.78 -28.67 21.00
C LEU A 148 -3.14 -30.11 20.68
N PRO A 149 -2.20 -31.07 20.72
CA PRO A 149 -2.54 -32.48 20.74
C PRO A 149 -3.21 -32.76 22.08
N ARG A 150 -4.54 -32.89 22.06
CA ARG A 150 -5.31 -33.38 23.21
C ARG A 150 -5.05 -34.89 23.34
N THR A 151 -3.99 -35.26 24.05
CA THR A 151 -3.79 -36.62 24.54
C THR A 151 -3.49 -36.56 26.03
N GLY A 152 -4.43 -37.04 26.84
CA GLY A 152 -4.33 -37.02 28.29
C GLY A 152 -3.22 -37.94 28.79
N THR A 153 -2.33 -37.38 29.60
CA THR A 153 -1.53 -38.10 30.60
C THR A 153 -1.11 -37.10 31.67
N PRO A 154 -1.30 -37.34 32.98
CA PRO A 154 -0.79 -36.44 34.01
C PRO A 154 0.71 -36.69 34.17
N ALA A 155 1.53 -35.84 33.56
CA ALA A 155 2.97 -35.84 33.75
C ALA A 155 3.36 -34.69 34.68
N THR A 156 3.84 -35.08 35.86
CA THR A 156 4.71 -34.40 36.84
C THR A 156 5.05 -32.93 36.55
N ALA A 157 4.77 -32.08 37.54
CA ALA A 157 5.12 -30.67 37.61
C ALA A 157 6.55 -30.39 37.09
N ALA A 158 6.63 -29.80 35.90
CA ALA A 158 7.83 -29.16 35.38
C ALA A 158 7.89 -27.73 35.92
N ALA A 159 9.07 -27.36 36.43
CA ALA A 159 9.41 -26.09 37.05
C ALA A 159 9.00 -24.86 36.22
N PRO A 160 8.77 -23.69 36.84
CA PRO A 160 8.47 -22.47 36.11
C PRO A 160 9.60 -22.13 35.13
N PRO A 161 9.29 -21.62 33.92
CA PRO A 161 10.32 -21.18 32.98
C PRO A 161 11.11 -20.05 33.62
N THR A 162 12.42 -20.23 33.72
CA THR A 162 13.34 -19.14 34.08
C THR A 162 13.20 -18.02 33.05
N PRO A 163 13.07 -16.75 33.47
CA PRO A 163 13.09 -15.65 32.53
C PRO A 163 14.46 -15.64 31.85
N VAL A 164 14.47 -15.81 30.52
CA VAL A 164 15.68 -15.66 29.72
C VAL A 164 16.08 -14.19 29.83
N ARG A 165 17.18 -13.93 30.55
CA ARG A 165 17.79 -12.61 30.63
C ARG A 165 18.32 -12.27 29.24
N HIS A 166 17.65 -11.36 28.53
CA HIS A 166 18.26 -10.70 27.39
C HIS A 166 19.36 -9.79 27.91
N ASP A 167 20.61 -10.17 27.70
CA ASP A 167 21.71 -9.24 27.87
C ASP A 167 21.54 -8.09 26.87
N PRO A 168 21.71 -6.83 27.29
CA PRO A 168 21.69 -5.72 26.35
C PRO A 168 22.84 -5.91 25.37
N VAL A 169 22.51 -6.14 24.10
CA VAL A 169 23.45 -6.00 23.00
C VAL A 169 24.02 -4.59 23.04
N THR A 170 25.32 -4.48 23.34
CA THR A 170 26.04 -3.22 23.18
C THR A 170 25.95 -2.81 21.71
N PRO A 171 25.54 -1.59 21.38
CA PRO A 171 25.61 -1.11 20.01
C PRO A 171 27.08 -1.13 19.58
N VAL A 172 27.41 -1.90 18.54
CA VAL A 172 28.70 -1.79 17.87
C VAL A 172 28.73 -0.43 17.17
N THR A 173 29.55 0.47 17.70
CA THR A 173 29.87 1.74 17.05
C THR A 173 30.73 1.43 15.83
N PRO A 174 30.34 1.79 14.59
CA PRO A 174 31.25 1.68 13.46
C PRO A 174 32.45 2.62 13.67
N PRO A 175 33.67 2.25 13.26
CA PRO A 175 34.83 3.14 13.35
C PRO A 175 34.61 4.39 12.51
N PRO A 176 35.19 5.55 12.87
CA PRO A 176 35.09 6.75 12.05
C PRO A 176 35.68 6.48 10.67
N ALA A 177 34.89 6.72 9.63
CA ALA A 177 35.37 6.70 8.26
C ALA A 177 36.39 7.84 8.09
N THR A 178 37.66 7.50 7.98
CA THR A 178 38.66 8.43 7.43
C THR A 178 38.28 8.70 5.98
N ALA A 179 37.85 9.92 5.70
CA ALA A 179 37.62 10.39 4.33
C ALA A 179 38.93 10.28 3.55
N THR A 180 39.02 9.30 2.67
CA THR A 180 40.02 9.27 1.61
C THR A 180 39.58 10.26 0.54
N PRO A 181 40.45 11.17 0.07
CA PRO A 181 40.10 12.03 -1.05
C PRO A 181 39.83 11.15 -2.28
N LEU A 182 38.70 11.39 -2.94
CA LEU A 182 38.38 10.78 -4.24
C LEU A 182 39.45 11.23 -5.23
N THR A 183 40.44 10.37 -5.48
CA THR A 183 41.24 10.48 -6.70
C THR A 183 40.30 10.11 -7.85
N TYR A 184 40.19 10.98 -8.85
CA TYR A 184 39.45 10.67 -10.08
C TYR A 184 40.22 9.57 -10.81
N GLY A 185 39.85 8.33 -10.53
CA GLY A 185 40.36 7.15 -11.22
C GLY A 185 39.86 7.16 -12.66
N THR A 186 40.82 7.13 -13.57
CA THR A 186 40.69 6.77 -14.98
C THR A 186 39.71 5.59 -15.16
N VAL A 187 38.85 5.71 -16.17
CA VAL A 187 37.92 4.65 -16.62
C VAL A 187 38.63 3.28 -16.71
N PRO A 188 38.05 2.21 -16.13
CA PRO A 188 38.57 0.86 -16.34
C PRO A 188 38.31 0.43 -17.80
N GLU A 189 39.38 0.12 -18.52
CA GLU A 189 39.35 -0.53 -19.83
C GLU A 189 38.65 -1.90 -19.68
N ALA A 190 37.63 -2.14 -20.50
CA ALA A 190 36.94 -3.42 -20.54
C ALA A 190 37.90 -4.53 -21.01
N PRO A 191 37.81 -5.76 -20.47
CA PRO A 191 38.60 -6.87 -20.97
C PRO A 191 38.25 -7.15 -22.43
N THR A 192 39.23 -6.96 -23.31
CA THR A 192 39.13 -7.34 -24.72
C THR A 192 39.11 -8.85 -24.83
N THR A 193 37.94 -9.43 -25.10
CA THR A 193 37.85 -10.79 -25.62
C THR A 193 38.49 -10.82 -27.01
N PRO A 194 39.37 -11.78 -27.34
CA PRO A 194 39.88 -11.91 -28.70
C PRO A 194 38.71 -12.23 -29.64
N VAL A 195 38.38 -11.28 -30.52
CA VAL A 195 37.47 -11.50 -31.64
C VAL A 195 38.16 -12.51 -32.57
N THR A 196 37.61 -13.72 -32.63
CA THR A 196 37.93 -14.69 -33.67
C THR A 196 37.41 -14.13 -35.00
N PRO A 197 38.19 -14.07 -36.09
CA PRO A 197 37.66 -13.65 -37.38
C PRO A 197 36.53 -14.60 -37.82
N PRO A 198 35.47 -14.11 -38.49
CA PRO A 198 34.46 -14.99 -39.03
C PRO A 198 35.10 -15.92 -40.06
N VAL A 199 34.92 -17.23 -39.86
CA VAL A 199 35.15 -18.21 -40.93
C VAL A 199 34.25 -17.83 -42.10
N SER A 200 34.84 -17.48 -43.25
CA SER A 200 34.10 -17.37 -44.50
C SER A 200 33.52 -18.73 -44.82
N TYR A 201 32.20 -18.86 -44.73
CA TYR A 201 31.49 -20.02 -45.22
C TYR A 201 31.48 -19.94 -46.75
N SER A 202 32.37 -20.70 -47.41
CA SER A 202 32.29 -20.90 -48.86
C SER A 202 31.04 -21.73 -49.16
N ASP A 203 30.10 -21.10 -49.86
CA ASP A 203 28.91 -21.71 -50.47
C ASP A 203 29.31 -22.93 -51.32
N PRO A 204 28.78 -24.13 -51.03
CA PRO A 204 29.18 -25.37 -51.72
C PRO A 204 28.52 -25.60 -53.09
N THR A 205 27.96 -24.59 -53.76
CA THR A 205 27.21 -24.80 -55.02
C THR A 205 27.90 -24.41 -56.32
N ARG A 206 29.22 -24.13 -56.34
CA ARG A 206 29.94 -23.91 -57.59
C ARG A 206 30.58 -25.20 -58.14
N TYR A 207 29.81 -25.93 -58.91
CA TYR A 207 30.27 -26.99 -59.81
C TYR A 207 31.24 -26.38 -60.84
N PRO A 208 32.48 -26.88 -61.00
CA PRO A 208 33.30 -26.51 -62.14
C PRO A 208 32.77 -27.21 -63.39
N ASP A 209 32.32 -26.38 -64.33
CA ASP A 209 32.02 -26.73 -65.71
C ASP A 209 33.22 -27.48 -66.31
N GLY A 210 32.94 -28.69 -66.80
CA GLY A 210 33.92 -29.53 -67.46
C GLY A 210 34.10 -29.06 -68.89
N ASP A 211 35.11 -28.23 -69.12
CA ASP A 211 35.50 -27.88 -70.48
C ASP A 211 36.41 -28.98 -71.06
N VAL A 212 35.87 -29.58 -72.10
CA VAL A 212 36.46 -30.54 -73.03
C VAL A 212 37.54 -29.87 -73.87
N ARG A 213 38.75 -30.45 -73.87
CA ARG A 213 39.62 -30.53 -75.06
C ARG A 213 40.72 -31.56 -74.90
#